data_AF-A0A657IVG7-F1
#
_entry.id   AF-A0A657IVG7-F1
#
_cell.length_a   1.000
_cell.length_b   1.000
_cell.length_c   1.000
_cell.angle_alpha   90.00
_cell.angle_beta   90.00
_cell.angle_gamma   90.00
#
_symmetry.space_group_name_H-M   'P 1'
#
loop_
_entity.id
_entity.type
_entity.pdbx_description
1 polymer ?
#
loop_
_entity_poly.entity_id
_entity_poly.type
_entity_poly.pdbx_seq_one_letter_code
_entity_poly.pdbx_strand_id
1 'polypeptide(L)' 'MQTYTAIIIGAGQAGLAAAHELVRRGLAPGADFLVLDADDGPGGAWRHRWDSLVFGRAHGIADLPGLP' A
#
# COMPACT_ATOMS: atom_id res chain seq x y z
N MET A 1 15.06 20.78 4.60
CA MET A 1 13.72 20.24 4.28
C MET A 1 13.85 19.50 2.96
N GLN A 2 13.57 18.20 2.93
CA GLN A 2 13.56 17.46 1.65
C GLN A 2 12.22 17.71 0.96
N THR A 3 12.26 17.86 -0.37
CA THR A 3 11.08 18.00 -1.21
C THR A 3 10.90 16.70 -1.98
N TYR A 4 9.69 16.15 -1.95
CA TYR A 4 9.29 14.98 -2.71
C TYR A 4 8.24 15.39 -3.75
N THR A 5 8.22 14.70 -4.90
CA THR A 5 7.18 14.89 -5.92
C THR A 5 5.81 14.45 -5.42
N ALA A 6 5.78 13.42 -4.58
CA ALA A 6 4.57 12.94 -3.93
C ALA A 6 4.86 12.35 -2.54
N ILE A 7 3.88 12.40 -1.65
CA ILE A 7 3.87 11.64 -0.40
C ILE A 7 2.55 10.87 -0.37
N ILE A 8 2.65 9.54 -0.25
CA ILE A 8 1.50 8.65 -0.08
C ILE A 8 1.32 8.43 1.42
N ILE A 9 0.14 8.76 1.94
CA ILE A 9 -0.23 8.53 3.34
C ILE A 9 -1.14 7.31 3.41
N GLY A 10 -0.64 6.26 4.07
CA GLY A 10 -1.20 4.91 4.12
C GLY A 10 -0.45 3.93 3.21
N ALA A 11 0.10 2.85 3.78
CA ALA A 11 0.72 1.70 3.12
C ALA A 11 -0.20 0.46 3.13
N GLY A 12 -1.52 0.67 3.18
CA GLY A 12 -2.51 -0.36 2.84
C GLY A 12 -2.57 -0.65 1.34
N GLN A 13 -3.52 -1.48 0.90
CA GLN A 13 -3.63 -1.93 -0.50
C GLN A 13 -3.64 -0.77 -1.51
N ALA A 14 -4.44 0.26 -1.26
CA ALA A 14 -4.53 1.43 -2.14
C ALA A 14 -3.20 2.20 -2.24
N GLY A 15 -2.51 2.38 -1.11
CA GLY A 15 -1.23 3.10 -1.09
C GLY A 15 -0.12 2.33 -1.80
N LEU A 16 -0.06 1.01 -1.60
CA LEU A 16 0.90 0.15 -2.30
C LEU A 16 0.61 0.08 -3.80
N ALA A 17 -0.66 0.04 -4.21
CA ALA A 17 -1.03 0.12 -5.63
C ALA A 17 -0.63 1.46 -6.26
N ALA A 18 -0.83 2.58 -5.55
CA ALA A 18 -0.38 3.89 -6.00
C ALA A 18 1.15 3.97 -6.11
N ALA A 19 1.88 3.45 -5.12
CA ALA A 19 3.34 3.40 -5.11
C ALA A 19 3.88 2.58 -6.30
N HIS A 20 3.25 1.43 -6.58
CA HIS A 20 3.60 0.61 -7.75
C HIS A 20 3.43 1.39 -9.06
N GLU A 21 2.35 2.17 -9.21
CA GLU A 21 2.14 3.00 -10.40
C GLU A 21 3.20 4.13 -10.52
N LEU A 22 3.63 4.73 -9.40
CA LEU A 22 4.71 5.72 -9.42
C LEU A 22 6.04 5.10 -9.86
N VAL A 23 6.36 3.89 -9.38
CA VAL A 23 7.53 3.14 -9.84
C VAL A 23 7.45 2.86 -11.34
N ARG A 24 6.28 2.43 -11.84
CA ARG A 24 6.06 2.21 -13.28
C ARG A 24 6.23 3.48 -14.12
N ARG A 25 5.99 4.66 -13.55
CA ARG A 25 6.21 5.96 -14.19
C ARG A 25 7.64 6.47 -14.09
N GLY A 26 8.54 5.69 -13.49
CA GLY A 26 9.96 6.00 -13.38
C GLY A 26 10.35 6.79 -12.14
N LEU A 27 9.46 6.95 -11.16
CA LEU A 27 9.81 7.58 -9.89
C LEU A 27 10.47 6.56 -8.95
N ALA A 28 11.54 6.97 -8.27
CA ALA A 28 12.27 6.15 -7.33
C ALA A 28 11.77 6.33 -5.89
N PRO A 29 11.37 5.25 -5.18
CA PRO A 29 11.03 5.32 -3.76
C PRO A 29 12.21 5.82 -2.92
N GLY A 30 11.95 6.70 -1.94
CA GLY A 30 12.99 7.26 -1.07
C GLY A 30 13.80 8.41 -1.69
N ALA A 31 13.68 8.64 -3.00
CA ALA A 31 14.27 9.80 -3.68
C ALA A 31 13.19 10.76 -4.20
N ASP A 32 12.20 10.25 -4.95
CA ASP A 32 11.15 11.06 -5.57
C ASP A 32 9.84 11.04 -4.78
N PHE A 33 9.56 9.96 -4.05
CA PHE A 33 8.37 9.84 -3.22
C PHE A 33 8.58 8.96 -1.99
N LEU A 34 7.70 9.14 -1.00
CA LEU A 34 7.61 8.31 0.21
C LEU A 34 6.22 7.69 0.35
N VAL A 35 6.17 6.54 1.02
CA VAL A 35 4.94 5.94 1.56
C VAL A 35 5.09 5.91 3.07
N LEU A 36 4.15 6.52 3.78
CA LEU A 36 4.14 6.59 5.25
C LEU A 36 2.88 5.92 5.77
N ASP A 37 3.02 5.04 6.75
CA ASP A 37 1.89 4.37 7.40
C ASP A 37 2.00 4.53 8.92
N ALA A 38 0.87 4.48 9.60
CA ALA A 38 0.79 4.63 11.05
C ALA A 38 0.88 3.30 11.79
N ASP A 39 0.66 2.17 11.13
CA ASP A 39 0.74 0.84 11.71
C ASP A 39 2.20 0.39 11.87
N ASP A 40 2.44 -0.44 12.89
CA ASP A 40 3.76 -1.00 13.20
C ASP A 40 4.30 -1.99 12.15
N GLY A 41 3.50 -2.33 11.13
CA GLY A 41 3.88 -3.26 10.09
C GLY A 41 2.86 -3.36 8.95
N PRO A 42 3.18 -4.13 7.89
CA PRO A 42 2.31 -4.25 6.73
C PRO A 42 0.99 -4.96 7.05
N GLY A 43 -0.01 -4.73 6.18
CA GLY A 43 -1.36 -5.29 6.29
C GLY A 43 -2.46 -4.23 6.43
N GLY A 44 -2.11 -3.01 6.85
CA GLY A 44 -3.06 -1.91 7.05
C GLY A 44 -4.26 -2.34 7.89
N ALA A 45 -5.47 -1.95 7.47
CA ALA A 45 -6.72 -2.26 8.15
C ALA A 45 -6.94 -3.75 8.49
N TRP A 46 -6.28 -4.69 7.78
CA TRP A 46 -6.40 -6.13 8.05
C TRP A 46 -5.79 -6.54 9.40
N ARG A 47 -4.79 -5.81 9.91
CA ARG A 47 -4.16 -6.05 11.22
C ARG A 47 -5.12 -5.82 12.39
N HIS A 48 -6.17 -5.03 12.15
CA HIS A 48 -7.14 -4.60 13.15
C HIS A 48 -8.48 -5.32 13.02
N ARG A 49 -8.53 -6.38 12.22
CA ARG A 49 -9.71 -7.23 12.08
C ARG A 49 -9.70 -8.34 13.12
N TRP A 50 -10.87 -8.90 13.37
CA TRP A 50 -11.04 -10.01 14.31
C TRP A 50 -10.43 -11.30 13.76
N ASP A 51 -9.93 -12.16 14.65
CA ASP A 51 -9.20 -13.39 14.30
C ASP A 51 -10.01 -14.38 13.45
N SER A 52 -11.34 -14.38 13.59
CA SER A 52 -12.22 -15.26 12.80
C SER A 52 -12.49 -14.75 11.38
N LEU A 53 -11.92 -13.60 10.99
CA LEU A 53 -12.05 -13.08 9.63
C LEU A 53 -11.19 -13.91 8.69
N VAL A 54 -11.85 -14.80 7.95
CA VAL A 54 -11.24 -15.57 6.86
C VAL A 54 -11.88 -15.20 5.54
N PHE A 55 -11.09 -15.25 4.46
CA PHE A 55 -11.61 -15.03 3.12
C PHE A 55 -12.45 -16.24 2.66
N GLY A 56 -13.72 -15.99 2.34
CA GLY A 56 -14.58 -16.91 1.60
C GLY A 56 -14.70 -16.53 0.13
N ARG A 57 -15.62 -17.16 -0.62
CA ARG A 57 -15.93 -16.82 -2.03
C ARG A 57 -16.57 -15.43 -2.25
N ALA A 58 -16.85 -14.68 -1.18
CA ALA A 58 -17.83 -13.60 -1.23
C ALA A 58 -17.27 -12.19 -1.52
N HIS A 59 -15.96 -11.95 -1.40
CA HIS A 59 -15.43 -10.60 -1.57
C HIS A 59 -14.21 -10.64 -2.51
N GLY A 60 -14.40 -10.09 -3.71
CA GLY A 60 -13.36 -9.93 -4.72
C GLY A 60 -12.29 -8.98 -4.23
N ILE A 61 -11.34 -9.54 -3.48
CA ILE A 61 -10.09 -8.86 -3.20
C ILE A 61 -9.29 -8.93 -4.49
N ALA A 62 -8.98 -7.76 -5.02
CA ALA A 62 -8.00 -7.64 -6.07
C ALA A 62 -6.62 -7.78 -5.44
N ASP A 63 -5.79 -8.58 -6.08
CA ASP A 63 -4.38 -8.68 -5.73
C ASP A 63 -3.69 -7.35 -5.97
N LEU A 64 -2.56 -7.15 -5.29
CA LEU A 64 -1.76 -5.96 -5.54
C LEU A 64 -1.23 -5.99 -6.97
N PRO A 65 -1.09 -4.83 -7.64
CA PRO A 65 -0.48 -4.76 -8.94
C PRO A 65 0.90 -5.45 -8.97
N GLY A 66 1.10 -6.33 -9.95
CA GLY A 66 2.35 -7.09 -10.10
C GLY A 66 2.45 -8.36 -9.24
N LEU A 67 1.43 -8.68 -8.45
CA LEU A 67 1.28 -9.94 -7.71
C LEU A 67 0.10 -10.74 -8.28
N PRO A 68 0.10 -12.09 -8.15
CA PRO A 68 -1.03 -12.93 -8.50
C PRO A 68 -2.19 -12.75 -7.54
#